data_AF-A0A7S0EHW3-F1
#
_entry.id   AF-A0A7S0EHW3-F1
#
_cell.length_a   1.000
_cell.length_b   1.000
_cell.length_c   1.000
_cell.angle_alpha   90.00
_cell.angle_beta   90.00
_cell.angle_gamma   90.00
#
_symmetry.space_group_name_H-M   'P 1'
#
loop_
_entity.id
_entity.type
_entity.pdbx_description
1 polymer ?
#
loop_
_entity_poly.entity_id
_entity_poly.type
_entity_poly.pdbx_seq_one_letter_code
_entity_poly.pdbx_strand_id
1 'polypeptide(L)'
;MATTRYLNLLLLSVAGLTSSTVVISEVADKGSSGQCGANNEDWVELHNTGSSSVSLVGWKLHDDKGPSHSKAFTFPSTTSLAAGEYLVLCTRMGNATTSPQFKIGGDDTVTLLDASGAVVSSSGALQDLGEVDIVWAYNAATSSWRYTSTPTPGQANVFTDSWPAVRARLAKQHDDGEAFFEASSVLEADRLPPVVEIRMTLSAEDWAYQQENVSHEVYKPFTGLTVTSEDGAITHATLTNGGRARPRGDSSLALMHCLGYKTFPWLVDVAGGADKTQRLFGMDKFYLRNHVGDHSHMRD
;
A
#
# COMPACT_ATOMS: atom_id res chain seq x y z
N MET A 1 43.67 -37.76 58.23
CA MET A 1 43.46 -37.28 56.85
C MET A 1 42.45 -36.15 56.90
N ALA A 2 42.67 -35.06 56.18
CA ALA A 2 41.71 -33.96 56.05
C ALA A 2 41.33 -33.82 54.56
N THR A 3 40.04 -33.72 54.27
CA THR A 3 39.52 -33.87 52.89
C THR A 3 39.07 -32.52 52.34
N THR A 4 40.00 -31.77 51.75
CA THR A 4 39.70 -30.49 51.10
C THR A 4 38.72 -30.70 49.94
N ARG A 5 37.55 -30.05 50.00
CA ARG A 5 36.62 -29.96 48.87
C ARG A 5 36.79 -28.60 48.19
N TYR A 6 37.15 -28.63 46.91
CA TYR A 6 37.21 -27.43 46.08
C TYR A 6 35.82 -27.14 45.50
N LEU A 7 35.35 -25.90 45.69
CA LEU A 7 34.11 -25.41 45.09
C LEU A 7 34.45 -24.75 43.75
N ASN A 8 34.24 -25.47 42.65
CA ASN A 8 34.40 -24.92 41.30
C ASN A 8 33.27 -23.94 41.01
N LEU A 9 33.52 -22.64 41.21
CA LEU A 9 32.59 -21.58 40.88
C LEU A 9 32.62 -21.33 39.36
N LEU A 10 31.71 -21.98 38.64
CA LEU A 10 31.57 -21.82 37.19
C LEU A 10 30.93 -20.45 36.89
N LEU A 11 31.76 -19.46 36.56
CA LEU A 11 31.35 -18.15 36.09
C LEU A 11 30.73 -18.26 34.68
N LEU A 12 29.41 -18.47 34.63
CA LEU A 12 28.63 -18.22 33.42
C LEU A 12 28.62 -16.70 33.16
N SER A 13 29.45 -16.25 32.23
CA SER A 13 29.30 -14.93 31.63
C SER A 13 28.01 -14.90 30.82
N VAL A 14 26.93 -14.42 31.43
CA VAL A 14 25.72 -14.05 30.69
C VAL A 14 26.09 -12.86 29.80
N ALA A 15 26.44 -13.14 28.55
CA ALA A 15 26.64 -12.13 27.53
C ALA A 15 25.30 -11.43 27.32
N GLY A 16 25.13 -10.26 27.93
CA GLY A 16 23.94 -9.44 27.74
C GLY A 16 23.84 -9.06 26.28
N LEU A 17 22.75 -9.47 25.63
CA LEU A 17 22.37 -8.98 24.32
C LEU A 17 22.00 -7.49 24.46
N THR A 18 23.01 -6.62 24.36
CA THR A 18 22.82 -5.19 24.22
C THR A 18 22.18 -4.95 22.86
N SER A 19 20.85 -4.87 22.84
CA SER A 19 20.11 -4.40 21.66
C SER A 19 20.70 -3.06 21.27
N SER A 20 21.33 -3.00 20.10
CA SER A 20 21.81 -1.73 19.56
C SER A 20 20.62 -0.81 19.34
N THR A 21 20.78 0.46 19.66
CA THR A 21 19.71 1.45 19.55
C THR A 21 19.61 2.07 18.15
N VAL A 22 20.63 1.85 17.31
CA VAL A 22 20.62 2.30 15.91
C VAL A 22 19.91 1.25 15.06
N VAL A 23 18.83 1.67 14.39
CA VAL A 23 18.09 0.85 13.42
C VAL A 23 18.20 1.47 12.03
N ILE A 24 18.01 0.66 10.98
CA ILE A 24 17.61 1.20 9.68
C ILE A 24 16.14 1.60 9.82
N SER A 25 15.79 2.85 9.49
CA SER A 25 14.41 3.38 9.59
C SER A 25 13.66 3.25 8.27
N GLU A 26 14.27 3.69 7.16
CA GLU A 26 13.70 3.65 5.81
C GLU A 26 14.75 3.25 4.76
N VAL A 27 14.27 2.62 3.67
CA VAL A 27 15.04 2.27 2.48
C VAL A 27 14.24 2.63 1.23
N ALA A 28 14.87 3.33 0.28
CA ALA A 28 14.26 3.74 -0.98
C ALA A 28 15.05 3.15 -2.16
N ASP A 29 14.58 2.03 -2.73
CA ASP A 29 15.21 1.32 -3.85
C ASP A 29 14.97 1.97 -5.23
N LYS A 30 14.09 2.98 -5.28
CA LYS A 30 13.83 3.85 -6.45
C LYS A 30 13.99 5.36 -6.13
N GLY A 31 14.56 5.68 -4.97
CA GLY A 31 14.73 7.05 -4.47
C GLY A 31 13.43 7.80 -4.16
N SER A 32 13.54 9.11 -3.95
CA SER A 32 12.40 9.97 -3.56
C SER A 32 12.57 11.39 -4.11
N SER A 33 11.47 12.06 -4.44
CA SER A 33 11.43 13.38 -5.05
C SER A 33 12.11 14.44 -4.19
N GLY A 34 13.15 15.07 -4.74
CA GLY A 34 13.95 16.10 -4.05
C GLY A 34 15.02 15.54 -3.10
N GLN A 35 15.05 14.22 -2.87
CA GLN A 35 16.04 13.54 -2.06
C GLN A 35 17.15 12.95 -2.95
N CYS A 36 18.41 13.01 -2.50
CA CYS A 36 19.56 12.44 -3.21
C CYS A 36 19.80 12.96 -4.64
N GLY A 37 19.40 14.20 -4.92
CA GLY A 37 19.71 14.92 -6.15
C GLY A 37 18.77 14.60 -7.32
N ALA A 38 19.08 15.14 -8.50
CA ALA A 38 18.17 15.15 -9.66
C ALA A 38 17.89 13.78 -10.31
N ASN A 39 18.59 12.72 -9.87
CA ASN A 39 18.45 11.37 -10.40
C ASN A 39 17.58 10.45 -9.53
N ASN A 40 17.13 10.91 -8.34
CA ASN A 40 16.51 10.09 -7.31
C ASN A 40 17.34 8.81 -7.02
N GLU A 41 18.63 8.96 -6.73
CA GLU A 41 19.49 7.82 -6.37
C GLU A 41 19.00 7.16 -5.07
N ASP A 42 19.16 5.84 -5.00
CA ASP A 42 18.70 4.97 -3.92
C ASP A 42 19.25 5.45 -2.57
N TRP A 43 18.48 5.31 -1.48
CA TRP A 43 18.94 5.76 -0.17
C TRP A 43 18.51 4.87 0.99
N VAL A 44 19.26 4.96 2.08
CA VAL A 44 19.05 4.23 3.34
C VAL A 44 19.11 5.24 4.46
N GLU A 45 18.21 5.17 5.43
CA GLU A 45 18.28 5.99 6.63
C GLU A 45 18.54 5.15 7.89
N LEU A 46 19.38 5.68 8.77
CA LEU A 46 19.60 5.14 10.11
C LEU A 46 19.01 6.08 11.16
N HIS A 47 18.34 5.52 12.17
CA HIS A 47 17.79 6.25 13.32
C HIS A 47 18.34 5.68 14.63
N ASN A 48 18.90 6.53 15.50
CA ASN A 48 19.29 6.14 16.85
C ASN A 48 18.12 6.32 17.83
N THR A 49 17.36 5.25 18.05
CA THR A 49 16.24 5.18 19.01
C THR A 49 16.64 5.34 20.48
N GLY A 50 17.94 5.46 20.77
CA GLY A 50 18.51 5.49 22.11
C GLY A 50 18.59 6.88 22.74
N SER A 51 18.78 6.92 24.06
CA SER A 51 18.92 8.15 24.86
C SER A 51 20.35 8.71 24.93
N SER A 52 21.29 8.14 24.16
CA SER A 52 22.71 8.53 24.13
C SER A 52 23.25 8.51 22.71
N SER A 53 24.25 9.35 22.41
CA SER A 53 24.93 9.30 21.12
C SER A 53 25.71 7.99 20.92
N VAL A 54 25.65 7.43 19.71
CA VAL A 54 26.35 6.23 19.30
C VAL A 54 27.42 6.60 18.26
N SER A 55 28.65 6.13 18.47
CA SER A 55 29.70 6.23 17.46
C SER A 55 29.51 5.14 16.40
N LEU A 56 29.42 5.54 15.13
CA LEU A 56 29.33 4.61 13.99
C LEU A 56 30.71 4.26 13.41
N VAL A 57 31.81 4.77 14.01
CA VAL A 57 33.17 4.59 13.48
C VAL A 57 33.51 3.11 13.24
N GLY A 58 33.83 2.76 11.99
CA GLY A 58 34.18 1.40 11.58
C GLY A 58 33.00 0.42 11.43
N TRP A 59 31.76 0.87 11.68
CA TRP A 59 30.55 0.13 11.32
C TRP A 59 30.45 -0.04 9.81
N LYS A 60 29.61 -0.96 9.34
CA LYS A 60 29.40 -1.24 7.91
C LYS A 60 27.95 -1.26 7.50
N LEU A 61 27.65 -0.70 6.33
CA LEU A 61 26.36 -0.81 5.65
C LEU A 61 26.56 -1.50 4.29
N HIS A 62 25.76 -2.51 3.96
CA HIS A 62 25.89 -3.25 2.70
C HIS A 62 24.56 -3.71 2.11
N ASP A 63 24.60 -4.01 0.81
CA ASP A 63 23.57 -4.70 0.02
C ASP A 63 23.59 -6.22 0.25
N ASP A 64 22.75 -6.97 -0.48
CA ASP A 64 22.68 -8.44 -0.49
C ASP A 64 24.05 -9.12 -0.66
N LYS A 65 24.97 -8.48 -1.39
CA LYS A 65 26.33 -8.94 -1.73
C LYS A 65 27.28 -9.00 -0.52
N GLY A 66 26.88 -8.46 0.64
CA GLY A 66 27.54 -8.71 1.93
C GLY A 66 28.72 -7.80 2.29
N PRO A 67 29.22 -7.88 3.55
CA PRO A 67 30.15 -6.90 4.14
C PRO A 67 31.61 -7.03 3.66
N SER A 68 31.90 -7.99 2.80
CA SER A 68 33.17 -8.22 2.11
C SER A 68 33.18 -7.74 0.67
N HIS A 69 32.02 -7.36 0.11
CA HIS A 69 31.91 -6.82 -1.24
C HIS A 69 32.55 -5.43 -1.32
N SER A 70 33.21 -5.12 -2.45
CA SER A 70 33.99 -3.88 -2.63
C SER A 70 33.17 -2.57 -2.61
N LYS A 71 31.84 -2.68 -2.59
CA LYS A 71 30.89 -1.56 -2.49
C LYS A 71 30.28 -1.38 -1.10
N ALA A 72 30.53 -2.29 -0.16
CA ALA A 72 30.08 -2.19 1.22
C ALA A 72 30.67 -0.92 1.86
N PHE A 73 29.81 -0.05 2.37
CA PHE A 73 30.20 1.21 2.98
C PHE A 73 30.76 0.97 4.37
N THR A 74 31.86 1.62 4.72
CA THR A 74 32.43 1.61 6.08
C THR A 74 32.44 3.04 6.60
N PHE A 75 31.81 3.28 7.74
CA PHE A 75 31.65 4.62 8.29
C PHE A 75 33.00 5.21 8.75
N PRO A 76 33.33 6.46 8.36
CA PRO A 76 34.62 7.08 8.66
C PRO A 76 34.79 7.40 10.15
N SER A 77 36.02 7.72 10.56
CA SER A 77 36.44 7.96 11.95
C SER A 77 35.83 9.19 12.65
N THR A 78 34.89 9.86 12.01
CA THR A 78 34.21 11.07 12.51
C THR A 78 32.68 10.94 12.57
N THR A 79 32.10 9.79 12.23
CA THR A 79 30.63 9.63 12.26
C THR A 79 30.12 9.17 13.62
N SER A 80 29.25 9.98 14.23
CA SER A 80 28.42 9.64 15.37
C SER A 80 26.98 10.08 15.11
N LEU A 81 26.02 9.38 15.71
CA LEU A 81 24.60 9.69 15.63
C LEU A 81 24.09 10.03 17.05
N ALA A 82 23.52 11.20 17.27
CA ALA A 82 23.00 11.66 18.56
C ALA A 82 21.72 10.91 18.96
N ALA A 83 21.25 11.14 20.19
CA ALA A 83 20.02 10.52 20.70
C ALA A 83 18.80 11.02 19.91
N GLY A 84 18.03 10.11 19.31
CA GLY A 84 16.89 10.44 18.44
C GLY A 84 17.26 11.08 17.10
N GLU A 85 18.54 11.04 16.69
CA GLU A 85 19.00 11.59 15.41
C GLU A 85 18.86 10.58 14.27
N TYR A 86 18.60 11.12 13.08
CA TYR A 86 18.40 10.41 11.81
C TYR A 86 19.54 10.76 10.85
N LEU A 87 20.07 9.76 10.13
CA LEU A 87 21.16 9.90 9.15
C LEU A 87 20.76 9.26 7.83
N VAL A 88 20.42 10.10 6.85
CA VAL A 88 20.10 9.66 5.48
C VAL A 88 21.39 9.50 4.66
N LEU A 89 21.57 8.32 4.09
CA LEU A 89 22.73 7.91 3.31
C LEU A 89 22.28 7.67 1.86
N CYS A 90 22.41 8.72 1.04
CA CYS A 90 22.28 8.60 -0.40
C CYS A 90 23.36 7.69 -0.97
N THR A 91 22.98 6.64 -1.70
CA THR A 91 23.92 5.83 -2.47
C THR A 91 24.47 6.64 -3.65
N ARG A 92 25.70 6.32 -4.07
CA ARG A 92 26.39 6.81 -5.28
C ARG A 92 26.55 8.34 -5.40
N MET A 93 26.18 9.09 -4.37
CA MET A 93 26.25 10.54 -4.26
C MET A 93 27.60 10.97 -3.67
N GLY A 94 28.62 11.04 -4.53
CA GLY A 94 29.98 11.42 -4.17
C GLY A 94 30.96 10.27 -4.39
N ASN A 95 31.71 9.88 -3.35
CA ASN A 95 32.71 8.81 -3.43
C ASN A 95 32.61 7.83 -2.26
N ALA A 96 33.35 6.72 -2.32
CA ALA A 96 33.26 5.61 -1.38
C ALA A 96 33.56 5.94 0.11
N THR A 97 34.19 7.07 0.42
CA THR A 97 34.40 7.51 1.82
C THR A 97 33.27 8.39 2.36
N THR A 98 32.38 8.89 1.49
CA THR A 98 31.28 9.82 1.86
C THR A 98 29.88 9.27 1.56
N SER A 99 29.77 8.23 0.74
CA SER A 99 28.49 7.67 0.27
C SER A 99 28.65 6.18 -0.06
N PRO A 100 27.67 5.31 0.27
CA PRO A 100 27.65 3.91 -0.17
C PRO A 100 27.65 3.77 -1.69
N GLN A 101 28.36 2.79 -2.25
CA GLN A 101 28.56 2.66 -3.71
C GLN A 101 27.80 1.48 -4.35
N PHE A 102 26.98 0.78 -3.56
CA PHE A 102 25.99 -0.18 -4.07
C PHE A 102 24.80 0.52 -4.73
N LYS A 103 23.93 -0.28 -5.36
CA LYS A 103 22.54 0.06 -5.65
C LYS A 103 21.67 -0.87 -4.82
N ILE A 104 20.38 -0.57 -4.70
CA ILE A 104 19.42 -1.39 -3.97
C ILE A 104 18.44 -1.98 -4.99
N GLY A 105 18.44 -3.30 -5.11
CA GLY A 105 17.44 -4.07 -5.85
C GLY A 105 16.07 -4.06 -5.16
N GLY A 106 15.02 -4.42 -5.89
CA GLY A 106 13.66 -4.52 -5.32
C GLY A 106 13.51 -5.68 -4.34
N ASP A 107 14.38 -6.68 -4.41
CA ASP A 107 14.46 -7.88 -3.57
C ASP A 107 15.70 -7.91 -2.65
N ASP A 108 16.55 -6.88 -2.68
CA ASP A 108 17.77 -6.77 -1.88
C ASP A 108 17.47 -6.76 -0.37
N THR A 109 18.49 -7.07 0.43
CA THR A 109 18.49 -6.86 1.89
C THR A 109 19.60 -5.89 2.29
N VAL A 110 19.24 -4.72 2.80
CA VAL A 110 20.20 -3.78 3.40
C VAL A 110 20.49 -4.21 4.83
N THR A 111 21.77 -4.27 5.21
CA THR A 111 22.20 -4.68 6.56
C THR A 111 23.25 -3.74 7.13
N LEU A 112 23.09 -3.40 8.41
CA LEU A 112 23.99 -2.60 9.22
C LEU A 112 24.71 -3.50 10.24
N LEU A 113 26.04 -3.46 10.22
CA LEU A 113 26.92 -4.16 11.17
C LEU A 113 27.67 -3.16 12.04
N ASP A 114 27.95 -3.52 13.29
CA ASP A 114 28.88 -2.76 14.14
C ASP A 114 30.35 -2.97 13.75
N ALA A 115 31.26 -2.26 14.44
CA ALA A 115 32.70 -2.37 14.22
C ALA A 115 33.32 -3.74 14.60
N SER A 116 32.58 -4.63 15.27
CA SER A 116 32.97 -6.03 15.50
C SER A 116 32.50 -6.98 14.39
N GLY A 117 31.58 -6.51 13.53
CA GLY A 117 30.93 -7.30 12.49
C GLY A 117 29.61 -7.96 12.93
N ALA A 118 29.09 -7.64 14.12
CA ALA A 118 27.80 -8.13 14.58
C ALA A 118 26.64 -7.37 13.89
N VAL A 119 25.57 -8.09 13.54
CA VAL A 119 24.38 -7.47 12.94
C VAL A 119 23.67 -6.58 13.95
N VAL A 120 23.58 -5.29 13.62
CA VAL A 120 22.85 -4.28 14.40
C VAL A 120 21.42 -4.16 13.92
N SER A 121 21.21 -4.10 12.60
CA SER A 121 19.89 -3.91 12.00
C SER A 121 19.88 -4.42 10.55
N SER A 122 18.70 -4.78 10.05
CA SER A 122 18.49 -5.23 8.68
C SER A 122 17.09 -4.83 8.21
N SER A 123 16.96 -4.49 6.91
CA SER A 123 15.68 -4.20 6.28
C SER A 123 14.80 -5.44 6.08
N GLY A 124 15.37 -6.64 6.26
CA GLY A 124 14.88 -7.83 5.58
C GLY A 124 14.96 -7.68 4.05
N ALA A 125 14.47 -8.67 3.32
CA ALA A 125 14.29 -8.50 1.88
C ALA A 125 13.18 -7.47 1.61
N LEU A 126 13.45 -6.55 0.69
CA LEU A 126 12.41 -5.74 0.05
C LEU A 126 11.51 -6.66 -0.81
N GLN A 127 10.36 -6.16 -1.27
CA GLN A 127 9.29 -6.99 -1.87
C GLN A 127 9.01 -6.70 -3.36
N ASP A 128 9.93 -6.02 -4.03
CA ASP A 128 9.84 -5.50 -5.41
C ASP A 128 8.58 -4.66 -5.68
N LEU A 129 8.15 -3.90 -4.65
CA LEU A 129 7.06 -2.93 -4.72
C LEU A 129 7.57 -1.48 -4.60
N GLY A 130 8.83 -1.24 -4.95
CA GLY A 130 9.43 0.09 -5.00
C GLY A 130 9.01 0.86 -6.25
N GLU A 131 8.51 2.08 -6.04
CA GLU A 131 8.32 3.14 -7.05
C GLU A 131 8.94 4.43 -6.48
N VAL A 132 9.11 5.50 -7.29
CA VAL A 132 9.56 6.79 -6.76
C VAL A 132 8.57 7.28 -5.69
N ASP A 133 9.10 7.76 -4.55
CA ASP A 133 8.32 8.15 -3.35
C ASP A 133 7.55 7.00 -2.65
N ILE A 134 7.78 5.75 -3.06
CA ILE A 134 7.31 4.55 -2.35
C ILE A 134 8.51 3.88 -1.66
N VAL A 135 8.59 4.00 -0.35
CA VAL A 135 9.75 3.56 0.44
C VAL A 135 9.42 2.43 1.41
N TRP A 136 10.38 1.55 1.63
CA TRP A 136 10.31 0.43 2.56
C TRP A 136 10.67 0.94 3.95
N ALA A 137 9.70 0.99 4.86
CA ALA A 137 9.82 1.68 6.14
C ALA A 137 9.56 0.74 7.33
N TYR A 138 10.37 0.86 8.38
CA TYR A 138 10.26 0.06 9.60
C TYR A 138 9.17 0.59 10.52
N ASN A 139 8.16 -0.23 10.81
CA ASN A 139 7.13 0.11 11.80
C ASN A 139 7.54 -0.41 13.18
N ALA A 140 8.06 0.49 14.02
CA ALA A 140 8.48 0.16 15.39
C ALA A 140 7.33 -0.27 16.32
N ALA A 141 6.07 0.05 16.00
CA ALA A 141 4.91 -0.36 16.81
C ALA A 141 4.45 -1.80 16.53
N THR A 142 4.80 -2.35 15.36
CA THR A 142 4.52 -3.76 14.98
C THR A 142 5.78 -4.60 14.78
N SER A 143 6.96 -4.01 14.97
CA SER A 143 8.28 -4.59 14.68
C SER A 143 8.39 -5.22 13.29
N SER A 144 7.80 -4.56 12.28
CA SER A 144 7.67 -5.10 10.93
C SER A 144 7.91 -4.03 9.88
N TRP A 145 8.52 -4.40 8.75
CA TRP A 145 8.65 -3.54 7.59
C TRP A 145 7.37 -3.52 6.73
N ARG A 146 7.08 -2.39 6.09
CA ARG A 146 6.08 -2.27 5.01
C ARG A 146 6.42 -1.10 4.08
N TYR A 147 5.90 -1.11 2.87
CA TYR A 147 5.93 0.07 2.01
C TYR A 147 4.96 1.17 2.51
N THR A 148 5.34 2.43 2.30
CA THR A 148 4.56 3.65 2.53
C THR A 148 4.65 4.58 1.30
N SER A 149 3.69 5.49 1.09
CA SER A 149 3.73 6.54 0.04
C SER A 149 4.09 7.92 0.60
N THR A 150 4.79 7.94 1.73
CA THR A 150 5.23 9.18 2.38
C THR A 150 6.62 8.96 2.96
N PRO A 151 7.68 9.21 2.16
CA PRO A 151 9.05 9.18 2.64
C PRO A 151 9.26 10.26 3.71
N THR A 152 10.04 9.95 4.74
CA THR A 152 10.26 10.83 5.89
C THR A 152 11.75 11.10 6.19
N PRO A 153 12.58 11.44 5.19
CA PRO A 153 14.02 11.64 5.40
C PRO A 153 14.31 12.72 6.46
N GLY A 154 15.03 12.31 7.49
CA GLY A 154 15.38 13.10 8.68
C GLY A 154 14.33 13.10 9.79
N GLN A 155 13.25 12.31 9.69
CA GLN A 155 12.05 12.38 10.56
C GLN A 155 11.49 10.98 10.89
N ALA A 156 10.50 10.92 11.78
CA ALA A 156 9.87 9.66 12.17
C ALA A 156 8.88 9.14 11.11
N ASN A 157 9.03 7.85 10.76
CA ASN A 157 8.26 7.11 9.75
C ASN A 157 6.74 7.36 9.80
N VAL A 158 6.17 7.83 8.69
CA VAL A 158 4.71 8.02 8.50
C VAL A 158 4.17 6.95 7.55
N PHE A 159 3.18 6.19 8.01
CA PHE A 159 2.59 5.10 7.22
C PHE A 159 1.31 5.54 6.51
N THR A 160 1.43 5.77 5.21
CA THR A 160 0.33 5.90 4.25
C THR A 160 0.22 4.61 3.41
N ASP A 161 -0.90 4.44 2.71
CA ASP A 161 -1.06 3.33 1.77
C ASP A 161 -0.18 3.58 0.54
N SER A 162 0.79 2.70 0.29
CA SER A 162 1.61 2.78 -0.93
C SER A 162 0.76 2.50 -2.16
N TRP A 163 1.02 3.18 -3.28
CA TRP A 163 0.27 2.93 -4.51
C TRP A 163 0.35 1.45 -4.95
N PRO A 164 1.49 0.75 -4.84
CA PRO A 164 1.55 -0.72 -4.99
C PRO A 164 0.65 -1.53 -4.04
N ALA A 165 0.50 -1.15 -2.76
CA ALA A 165 -0.45 -1.81 -1.86
C ALA A 165 -1.91 -1.54 -2.27
N VAL A 166 -2.21 -0.34 -2.80
CA VAL A 166 -3.50 -0.03 -3.42
C VAL A 166 -3.71 -0.85 -4.69
N ARG A 167 -2.71 -0.96 -5.59
CA ARG A 167 -2.74 -1.83 -6.79
C ARG A 167 -3.02 -3.28 -6.40
N ALA A 168 -2.31 -3.83 -5.41
CA ALA A 168 -2.49 -5.21 -4.97
C ALA A 168 -3.88 -5.47 -4.35
N ARG A 169 -4.41 -4.50 -3.58
CA ARG A 169 -5.79 -4.56 -3.07
C ARG A 169 -6.83 -4.50 -4.19
N LEU A 170 -6.63 -3.63 -5.19
CA LEU A 170 -7.51 -3.50 -6.34
C LEU A 170 -7.43 -4.73 -7.26
N ALA A 171 -6.24 -5.29 -7.46
CA ALA A 171 -6.04 -6.54 -8.19
C ALA A 171 -6.77 -7.69 -7.49
N LYS A 172 -6.62 -7.85 -6.17
CA LYS A 172 -7.42 -8.82 -5.43
C LYS A 172 -8.93 -8.56 -5.50
N GLN A 173 -9.39 -7.30 -5.51
CA GLN A 173 -10.80 -6.98 -5.69
C GLN A 173 -11.31 -7.29 -7.11
N HIS A 174 -10.45 -7.21 -8.13
CA HIS A 174 -10.72 -7.70 -9.48
C HIS A 174 -10.74 -9.24 -9.48
N ASP A 175 -9.74 -9.93 -8.95
CA ASP A 175 -9.70 -11.40 -8.86
C ASP A 175 -10.90 -11.98 -8.09
N ASP A 176 -11.29 -11.35 -6.97
CA ASP A 176 -12.49 -11.71 -6.20
C ASP A 176 -13.80 -11.39 -6.96
N GLY A 177 -13.76 -10.39 -7.85
CA GLY A 177 -14.85 -10.00 -8.74
C GLY A 177 -15.01 -10.97 -9.91
N GLU A 178 -13.92 -11.32 -10.61
CA GLU A 178 -13.92 -12.34 -11.65
C GLU A 178 -14.28 -13.71 -11.04
N ALA A 179 -13.76 -14.08 -9.86
CA ALA A 179 -14.20 -15.32 -9.17
C ALA A 179 -15.70 -15.31 -8.79
N PHE A 180 -16.33 -14.13 -8.69
CA PHE A 180 -17.75 -13.96 -8.44
C PHE A 180 -18.60 -13.94 -9.74
N PHE A 181 -18.07 -13.45 -10.86
CA PHE A 181 -18.77 -13.36 -12.15
C PHE A 181 -18.46 -14.52 -13.12
N GLU A 182 -17.22 -15.01 -13.18
CA GLU A 182 -16.76 -16.19 -13.95
C GLU A 182 -17.13 -17.54 -13.31
N ALA A 183 -18.02 -17.55 -12.30
CA ALA A 183 -18.66 -18.78 -11.80
C ALA A 183 -19.51 -19.53 -12.87
N SER A 184 -19.51 -19.03 -14.11
CA SER A 184 -20.11 -19.59 -15.32
C SER A 184 -19.25 -19.21 -16.53
N SER A 185 -18.78 -20.19 -17.33
CA SER A 185 -17.75 -20.04 -18.38
C SER A 185 -18.28 -20.29 -19.82
N VAL A 186 -18.72 -19.25 -20.55
CA VAL A 186 -19.88 -19.31 -21.49
C VAL A 186 -20.12 -17.99 -22.32
N LEU A 187 -20.78 -17.75 -23.50
CA LEU A 187 -21.17 -18.43 -24.79
C LEU A 187 -22.68 -18.59 -25.31
N GLU A 188 -23.68 -17.83 -24.82
CA GLU A 188 -25.17 -17.84 -25.11
C GLU A 188 -26.14 -18.89 -24.47
N ALA A 189 -25.93 -20.19 -24.58
CA ALA A 189 -26.57 -21.20 -23.74
C ALA A 189 -26.33 -21.16 -22.20
N ASP A 190 -25.50 -20.37 -21.53
CA ASP A 190 -24.28 -19.63 -21.85
C ASP A 190 -24.33 -18.08 -21.90
N ARG A 191 -25.51 -17.46 -21.85
CA ARG A 191 -25.68 -16.13 -21.24
C ARG A 191 -25.58 -16.36 -19.74
N LEU A 192 -24.90 -15.50 -19.00
CA LEU A 192 -24.91 -15.64 -17.54
C LEU A 192 -26.37 -15.43 -17.08
N PRO A 193 -26.96 -16.31 -16.25
CA PRO A 193 -28.13 -15.94 -15.50
C PRO A 193 -27.76 -14.73 -14.60
N PRO A 194 -28.74 -13.90 -14.17
CA PRO A 194 -28.51 -12.83 -13.22
C PRO A 194 -27.74 -13.29 -11.97
N VAL A 195 -26.41 -13.14 -11.94
CA VAL A 195 -25.56 -13.61 -10.83
C VAL A 195 -26.04 -12.99 -9.51
N VAL A 196 -26.46 -11.72 -9.57
CA VAL A 196 -27.18 -11.02 -8.50
C VAL A 196 -28.22 -10.02 -9.04
N GLU A 197 -29.29 -9.82 -8.27
CA GLU A 197 -30.19 -8.67 -8.40
C GLU A 197 -29.73 -7.53 -7.49
N ILE A 198 -29.68 -6.30 -8.03
CA ILE A 198 -29.36 -5.08 -7.26
C ILE A 198 -30.62 -4.21 -7.16
N ARG A 199 -31.17 -4.07 -5.95
CA ARG A 199 -32.32 -3.20 -5.66
C ARG A 199 -31.84 -1.94 -4.94
N MET A 200 -32.22 -0.77 -5.44
CA MET A 200 -31.83 0.55 -4.91
C MET A 200 -33.07 1.41 -4.67
N THR A 201 -33.23 1.96 -3.47
CA THR A 201 -34.46 2.65 -3.05
C THR A 201 -34.32 4.17 -3.15
N LEU A 202 -34.93 4.78 -4.16
CA LEU A 202 -35.07 6.23 -4.32
C LEU A 202 -36.42 6.72 -3.77
N SER A 203 -36.57 8.04 -3.58
CA SER A 203 -37.90 8.63 -3.40
C SER A 203 -38.71 8.58 -4.71
N ALA A 204 -40.04 8.65 -4.63
CA ALA A 204 -40.90 8.65 -5.82
C ALA A 204 -40.68 9.90 -6.70
N GLU A 205 -40.38 11.05 -6.09
CA GLU A 205 -40.04 12.30 -6.77
C GLU A 205 -38.69 12.19 -7.49
N ASP A 206 -37.68 11.64 -6.82
CA ASP A 206 -36.36 11.42 -7.40
C ASP A 206 -36.41 10.41 -8.55
N TRP A 207 -37.18 9.34 -8.42
CA TRP A 207 -37.38 8.36 -9.49
C TRP A 207 -38.11 8.96 -10.69
N ALA A 208 -39.19 9.73 -10.47
CA ALA A 208 -39.89 10.43 -11.54
C ALA A 208 -38.96 11.42 -12.27
N TYR A 209 -38.19 12.21 -11.51
CA TYR A 209 -37.17 13.09 -12.08
C TYR A 209 -36.19 12.34 -12.98
N GLN A 210 -35.57 11.25 -12.49
CA GLN A 210 -34.59 10.50 -13.30
C GLN A 210 -35.21 9.83 -14.53
N GLN A 211 -36.49 9.45 -14.50
CA GLN A 211 -37.22 8.92 -15.66
C GLN A 211 -37.57 9.99 -16.71
N GLU A 212 -37.79 11.24 -16.29
CA GLU A 212 -38.00 12.39 -17.20
C GLU A 212 -36.69 12.99 -17.72
N ASN A 213 -35.58 12.79 -16.99
CA ASN A 213 -34.30 13.48 -17.18
C ASN A 213 -33.14 12.47 -17.42
N VAL A 214 -33.37 11.39 -18.18
CA VAL A 214 -32.46 10.23 -18.33
C VAL A 214 -31.04 10.56 -18.83
N SER A 215 -30.81 11.76 -19.38
CA SER A 215 -29.52 12.25 -19.85
C SER A 215 -28.83 13.22 -18.88
N HIS A 216 -29.52 13.70 -17.84
CA HIS A 216 -28.98 14.70 -16.91
C HIS A 216 -28.12 14.04 -15.84
N GLU A 217 -26.88 14.53 -15.67
CA GLU A 217 -25.91 14.01 -14.70
C GLU A 217 -26.18 14.47 -13.25
N VAL A 218 -27.46 14.53 -12.87
CA VAL A 218 -27.91 15.03 -11.57
C VAL A 218 -27.99 13.87 -10.58
N TYR A 219 -27.18 13.94 -9.52
CA TYR A 219 -27.28 13.01 -8.40
C TYR A 219 -28.58 13.20 -7.63
N LYS A 220 -29.34 12.11 -7.49
CA LYS A 220 -30.44 11.99 -6.53
C LYS A 220 -30.07 11.01 -5.41
N PRO A 221 -30.57 11.21 -4.18
CA PRO A 221 -30.27 10.32 -3.07
C PRO A 221 -30.98 8.97 -3.22
N PHE A 222 -30.40 7.92 -2.65
CA PHE A 222 -31.10 6.67 -2.34
C PHE A 222 -30.97 6.38 -0.84
N THR A 223 -31.95 5.70 -0.25
CA THR A 223 -32.00 5.40 1.19
C THR A 223 -31.42 4.03 1.55
N GLY A 224 -31.42 3.08 0.62
CA GLY A 224 -30.75 1.80 0.77
C GLY A 224 -30.47 1.10 -0.54
N LEU A 225 -29.58 0.11 -0.49
CA LEU A 225 -29.24 -0.76 -1.61
C LEU A 225 -29.03 -2.19 -1.11
N THR A 226 -29.67 -3.18 -1.75
CA THR A 226 -29.46 -4.61 -1.47
C THR A 226 -28.95 -5.34 -2.70
N VAL A 227 -28.07 -6.31 -2.48
CA VAL A 227 -27.58 -7.24 -3.50
C VAL A 227 -27.99 -8.65 -3.09
N THR A 228 -28.81 -9.32 -3.89
CA THR A 228 -29.30 -10.68 -3.63
C THR A 228 -29.00 -11.62 -4.80
N SER A 229 -29.06 -12.93 -4.61
CA SER A 229 -29.14 -13.89 -5.73
C SER A 229 -30.39 -13.64 -6.60
N GLU A 230 -30.45 -14.21 -7.81
CA GLU A 230 -31.60 -14.08 -8.74
C GLU A 230 -32.94 -14.49 -8.09
N ASP A 231 -32.93 -15.58 -7.32
CA ASP A 231 -34.09 -16.11 -6.61
C ASP A 231 -34.42 -15.35 -5.31
N GLY A 232 -33.58 -14.36 -4.93
CA GLY A 232 -33.68 -13.61 -3.69
C GLY A 232 -33.36 -14.41 -2.42
N ALA A 233 -32.92 -15.67 -2.52
CA ALA A 233 -32.71 -16.55 -1.37
C ALA A 233 -31.44 -16.20 -0.56
N ILE A 234 -30.41 -15.64 -1.21
CA ILE A 234 -29.17 -15.19 -0.59
C ILE A 234 -29.11 -13.67 -0.66
N THR A 235 -28.72 -13.02 0.44
CA THR A 235 -28.36 -11.59 0.45
C THR A 235 -26.85 -11.45 0.58
N HIS A 236 -26.19 -10.99 -0.48
CA HIS A 236 -24.74 -10.82 -0.54
C HIS A 236 -24.30 -9.49 0.09
N ALA A 237 -25.13 -8.45 0.02
CA ALA A 237 -24.89 -7.16 0.68
C ALA A 237 -26.20 -6.42 0.99
N THR A 238 -26.18 -5.60 2.04
CA THR A 238 -27.24 -4.63 2.36
C THR A 238 -26.59 -3.35 2.89
N LEU A 239 -26.90 -2.23 2.25
CA LEU A 239 -26.44 -0.90 2.59
C LEU A 239 -27.63 -0.08 3.10
N THR A 240 -27.60 0.32 4.37
CA THR A 240 -28.68 1.06 5.05
C THR A 240 -28.41 2.55 5.19
N ASN A 241 -27.19 3.01 4.93
CA ASN A 241 -26.79 4.40 5.18
C ASN A 241 -27.01 5.31 3.96
N GLY A 242 -27.83 4.83 3.01
CA GLY A 242 -28.15 5.49 1.76
C GLY A 242 -26.94 5.71 0.86
N GLY A 243 -27.05 6.72 -0.01
CA GLY A 243 -26.03 7.12 -0.95
C GLY A 243 -26.62 8.06 -1.98
N ARG A 244 -26.01 8.14 -3.17
CA ARG A 244 -26.58 8.87 -4.31
C ARG A 244 -26.30 8.15 -5.62
N ALA A 245 -27.18 8.32 -6.59
CA ALA A 245 -27.02 7.77 -7.93
C ALA A 245 -27.47 8.78 -8.99
N ARG A 246 -26.89 8.69 -10.18
CA ARG A 246 -27.25 9.50 -11.36
C ARG A 246 -27.20 8.69 -12.65
N PRO A 247 -27.92 9.07 -13.71
CA PRO A 247 -27.57 8.69 -15.07
C PRO A 247 -26.11 9.05 -15.37
N ARG A 248 -25.41 8.21 -16.17
CA ARG A 248 -24.04 8.50 -16.62
C ARG A 248 -23.99 9.74 -17.52
N GLY A 249 -25.05 9.96 -18.31
CA GLY A 249 -25.25 11.16 -19.13
C GLY A 249 -24.48 11.16 -20.45
N ASP A 250 -24.45 12.35 -21.05
CA ASP A 250 -23.80 12.72 -22.32
C ASP A 250 -24.40 12.14 -23.63
N SER A 251 -24.10 12.85 -24.72
CA SER A 251 -24.45 12.70 -26.13
C SER A 251 -24.61 11.28 -26.67
N SER A 252 -23.80 10.32 -26.20
CA SER A 252 -23.89 8.90 -26.58
C SER A 252 -25.28 8.29 -26.38
N LEU A 253 -26.04 8.72 -25.37
CA LEU A 253 -27.38 8.22 -25.06
C LEU A 253 -28.51 8.97 -25.78
N ALA A 254 -28.22 10.08 -26.46
CA ALA A 254 -29.24 10.94 -27.07
C ALA A 254 -30.09 10.19 -28.13
N LEU A 255 -29.45 9.34 -28.94
CA LEU A 255 -30.17 8.50 -29.91
C LEU A 255 -31.09 7.48 -29.23
N MET A 256 -30.64 6.84 -28.16
CA MET A 256 -31.44 5.86 -27.42
C MET A 256 -32.66 6.51 -26.75
N HIS A 257 -32.50 7.72 -26.21
CA HIS A 257 -33.61 8.51 -25.69
C HIS A 257 -34.61 8.90 -26.80
N CYS A 258 -34.13 9.37 -27.96
CA CYS A 258 -34.99 9.67 -29.12
C CYS A 258 -35.73 8.43 -29.66
N LEU A 259 -35.18 7.22 -29.48
CA LEU A 259 -35.81 5.95 -29.81
C LEU A 259 -36.72 5.40 -28.68
N GLY A 260 -36.91 6.13 -27.59
CA GLY A 260 -37.85 5.80 -26.51
C GLY A 260 -37.35 4.76 -25.49
N TYR A 261 -36.04 4.45 -25.46
CA TYR A 261 -35.49 3.51 -24.48
C TYR A 261 -35.47 4.12 -23.08
N LYS A 262 -36.03 3.40 -22.10
CA LYS A 262 -36.09 3.78 -20.68
C LYS A 262 -34.99 3.16 -19.81
N THR A 263 -34.12 2.35 -20.42
CA THR A 263 -32.90 1.80 -19.79
C THR A 263 -31.74 2.74 -20.05
N PHE A 264 -31.14 3.27 -19.00
CA PHE A 264 -29.98 4.16 -19.06
C PHE A 264 -28.93 3.73 -18.01
N PRO A 265 -27.63 3.88 -18.30
CA PRO A 265 -26.58 3.49 -17.38
C PRO A 265 -26.51 4.43 -16.18
N TRP A 266 -26.26 3.87 -15.00
CA TRP A 266 -26.16 4.62 -13.74
C TRP A 266 -24.72 4.67 -13.23
N LEU A 267 -24.33 5.80 -12.67
CA LEU A 267 -23.22 5.90 -11.71
C LEU A 267 -23.81 5.90 -10.30
N VAL A 268 -23.50 4.86 -9.53
CA VAL A 268 -23.88 4.73 -8.12
C VAL A 268 -22.69 5.10 -7.24
N ASP A 269 -22.91 5.97 -6.25
CA ASP A 269 -21.89 6.53 -5.37
C ASP A 269 -22.29 6.23 -3.92
N VAL A 270 -21.86 5.07 -3.40
CA VAL A 270 -22.26 4.56 -2.07
C VAL A 270 -21.55 5.30 -0.93
N ALA A 271 -20.35 5.84 -1.18
CA ALA A 271 -19.69 6.82 -0.31
C ALA A 271 -20.23 8.26 -0.51
N GLY A 272 -21.19 8.45 -1.41
CA GLY A 272 -21.77 9.75 -1.72
C GLY A 272 -22.76 10.27 -0.68
N GLY A 273 -23.29 9.40 0.18
CA GLY A 273 -24.29 9.70 1.23
C GLY A 273 -23.72 10.39 2.48
N ALA A 274 -24.39 10.22 3.62
CA ALA A 274 -23.89 10.74 4.90
C ALA A 274 -22.66 9.95 5.39
N ASP A 275 -22.69 8.63 5.21
CA ASP A 275 -21.58 7.74 5.48
C ASP A 275 -20.53 7.81 4.35
N LYS A 276 -19.28 8.12 4.72
CA LYS A 276 -18.13 8.20 3.80
C LYS A 276 -17.24 6.95 3.81
N THR A 277 -17.42 6.06 4.79
CA THR A 277 -16.69 4.79 4.91
C THR A 277 -17.48 3.60 4.36
N GLN A 278 -18.78 3.75 4.10
CA GLN A 278 -19.59 2.74 3.40
C GLN A 278 -18.98 2.31 2.06
N ARG A 279 -18.96 1.00 1.78
CA ARG A 279 -18.47 0.39 0.54
C ARG A 279 -19.38 -0.75 0.10
N LEU A 280 -19.50 -0.99 -1.21
CA LEU A 280 -20.11 -2.21 -1.75
C LEU A 280 -19.00 -3.10 -2.30
N PHE A 281 -18.77 -4.27 -1.67
CA PHE A 281 -17.65 -5.17 -2.00
C PHE A 281 -16.28 -4.45 -2.09
N GLY A 282 -16.07 -3.44 -1.25
CA GLY A 282 -14.87 -2.59 -1.24
C GLY A 282 -14.91 -1.36 -2.15
N MET A 283 -15.90 -1.23 -3.04
CA MET A 283 -16.05 -0.09 -3.95
C MET A 283 -16.72 1.13 -3.30
N ASP A 284 -16.14 2.32 -3.51
CA ASP A 284 -16.77 3.63 -3.23
C ASP A 284 -17.94 3.92 -4.17
N LYS A 285 -17.77 3.55 -5.45
CA LYS A 285 -18.65 3.86 -6.59
C LYS A 285 -18.54 2.78 -7.64
N PHE A 286 -19.58 2.59 -8.43
CA PHE A 286 -19.59 1.66 -9.56
C PHE A 286 -20.58 2.11 -10.64
N TYR A 287 -20.40 1.58 -11.86
CA TYR A 287 -21.32 1.80 -12.97
C TYR A 287 -22.23 0.58 -13.16
N LEU A 288 -23.54 0.82 -13.25
CA LEU A 288 -24.48 -0.15 -13.80
C LEU A 288 -24.66 0.20 -15.29
N ARG A 289 -23.93 -0.49 -16.17
CA ARG A 289 -23.98 -0.29 -17.63
C ARG A 289 -24.95 -1.29 -18.29
N ASN A 290 -25.51 -0.95 -19.45
CA ASN A 290 -26.31 -1.85 -20.28
C ASN A 290 -25.64 -2.01 -21.66
N HIS A 291 -25.58 -3.23 -22.20
CA HIS A 291 -24.84 -3.51 -23.45
C HIS A 291 -25.45 -2.89 -24.73
N VAL A 292 -26.61 -2.24 -24.65
CA VAL A 292 -27.34 -1.72 -25.83
C VAL A 292 -27.08 -0.22 -25.97
N GLY A 293 -26.22 0.14 -26.95
CA GLY A 293 -25.94 1.52 -27.35
C GLY A 293 -24.79 2.20 -26.59
N ASP A 294 -24.21 1.58 -25.55
CA ASP A 294 -23.14 2.18 -24.77
C ASP A 294 -21.74 1.90 -25.34
N HIS A 295 -21.20 2.90 -26.06
CA HIS A 295 -19.83 2.90 -26.58
C HIS A 295 -18.76 3.34 -25.54
N SER A 296 -19.10 3.46 -24.25
CA SER A 296 -18.16 3.88 -23.18
C SER A 296 -17.03 2.89 -22.89
N HIS A 297 -17.11 1.66 -23.39
CA HIS A 297 -16.17 0.55 -23.18
C HIS A 297 -14.74 0.76 -23.76
N MET A 298 -14.40 1.99 -24.18
CA MET A 298 -13.09 2.34 -24.74
C MET A 298 -12.40 3.55 -24.07
N ARG A 299 -12.91 4.07 -22.93
CA ARG A 299 -12.35 5.30 -22.31
C ARG A 299 -12.28 5.38 -20.79
N ASP A 300 -13.11 4.65 -20.04
CA ASP A 300 -13.10 4.60 -18.57
C ASP A 300 -13.09 3.15 -18.07
#